data_AF-A0A4P7H787-F1
#
_entry.id   AF-A0A4P7H787-F1
#
_cell.length_a   1.000
_cell.length_b   1.000
_cell.length_c   1.000
_cell.angle_alpha   90.00
_cell.angle_beta   90.00
_cell.angle_gamma   90.00
#
_symmetry.space_group_name_H-M   'P 1'
#
loop_
_entity.id
_entity.type
_entity.pdbx_description
1 polymer ?
#
loop_
_entity_poly.entity_id
_entity_poly.type
_entity_poly.pdbx_seq_one_letter_code
_entity_poly.pdbx_strand_id
1 'polypeptide(L)'
;MSYVFDIDGETVWSPSLRVGDLYVRMLEDVGIVLGVPTGLNPVSSDMWDVDIDAFEKLVKLMFETYISTGHQVFKILVEGVLAPSIVLLERGGKEIFADTDEQREFCDRALRLSMAR
;
A
#
# COMPACT_ATOMS: atom_id res chain seq x y z
N MET A 1 -18.40 3.35 -11.65
CA MET A 1 -17.90 2.02 -11.26
C MET A 1 -16.63 2.23 -10.46
N SER A 2 -16.50 1.54 -9.34
CA SER A 2 -15.38 1.63 -8.40
C SER A 2 -14.59 0.32 -8.39
N TYR A 3 -13.42 0.36 -7.76
CA TYR A 3 -12.55 -0.79 -7.51
C TYR A 3 -12.39 -0.89 -6.00
N VAL A 4 -12.86 -1.95 -5.37
CA VAL A 4 -13.11 -2.02 -3.92
C VAL A 4 -12.00 -2.79 -3.22
N PHE A 5 -11.54 -2.25 -2.09
CA PHE A 5 -10.64 -2.91 -1.14
C PHE A 5 -11.32 -2.94 0.23
N ASP A 6 -11.52 -4.14 0.75
CA ASP A 6 -12.13 -4.38 2.07
C ASP A 6 -11.11 -4.96 3.04
N ILE A 7 -11.23 -4.59 4.32
CA ILE A 7 -10.55 -5.24 5.44
C ILE A 7 -11.63 -5.62 6.44
N ASP A 8 -11.73 -6.90 6.79
CA ASP A 8 -12.73 -7.42 7.74
C ASP A 8 -14.17 -6.98 7.42
N GLY A 9 -14.48 -6.81 6.13
CA GLY A 9 -15.80 -6.37 5.64
C GLY A 9 -16.07 -4.86 5.69
N GLU A 10 -15.07 -4.04 6.03
CA GLU A 10 -15.13 -2.57 5.90
C GLU A 10 -14.36 -2.11 4.66
N THR A 11 -15.02 -1.34 3.78
CA THR A 11 -14.35 -0.72 2.63
C THR A 11 -13.38 0.37 3.06
N VAL A 12 -12.10 0.11 2.85
CA VAL A 12 -11.01 1.02 3.21
C VAL A 12 -10.58 1.87 2.02
N TRP A 13 -10.86 1.44 0.79
CA TRP A 13 -10.58 2.23 -0.41
C TRP A 13 -11.50 1.82 -1.58
N SER A 14 -12.07 2.80 -2.28
CA SER A 14 -12.97 2.59 -3.43
C SER A 14 -12.66 3.55 -4.59
N PRO A 15 -11.46 3.46 -5.20
CA PRO A 15 -11.05 4.33 -6.31
C PRO A 15 -11.80 4.02 -7.61
N SER A 16 -11.53 4.82 -8.65
CA SER A 16 -11.93 4.46 -10.01
C SER A 16 -11.23 3.18 -10.49
N LEU A 17 -11.88 2.44 -11.40
CA LEU A 17 -11.37 1.16 -11.94
C LEU A 17 -9.91 1.19 -12.37
N ARG A 18 -9.48 2.21 -13.12
CA ARG A 18 -8.11 2.31 -13.64
C ARG A 18 -7.07 2.54 -12.55
N VAL A 19 -7.46 3.21 -11.46
CA VAL A 19 -6.55 3.51 -10.34
C VAL A 19 -6.37 2.25 -9.49
N GLY A 20 -7.45 1.52 -9.21
CA GLY A 20 -7.39 0.26 -8.48
C GLY A 20 -6.62 -0.82 -9.25
N ASP A 21 -6.91 -1.04 -10.54
CA ASP A 21 -6.19 -2.02 -11.38
C ASP A 21 -4.69 -1.70 -11.48
N LEU A 22 -4.33 -0.42 -11.64
CA LEU A 22 -2.92 -0.01 -11.66
C LEU A 22 -2.23 -0.30 -10.32
N TYR A 23 -2.87 0.04 -9.21
CA TYR A 23 -2.32 -0.19 -7.88
C TYR A 23 -2.08 -1.68 -7.63
N VAL A 24 -3.06 -2.54 -7.91
CA VAL A 24 -2.93 -3.99 -7.72
C VAL A 24 -1.75 -4.55 -8.50
N ARG A 25 -1.66 -4.24 -9.81
CA ARG A 25 -0.56 -4.73 -10.66
C ARG A 25 0.80 -4.29 -10.14
N MET A 26 0.93 -3.02 -9.76
CA MET A 26 2.19 -2.51 -9.22
C MET A 26 2.53 -3.12 -7.87
N LEU A 27 1.55 -3.33 -7.00
CA LEU A 27 1.74 -3.97 -5.70
C LEU A 27 2.16 -5.44 -5.85
N GLU A 28 1.55 -6.17 -6.79
CA GLU A 28 1.93 -7.54 -7.14
C GLU A 28 3.39 -7.61 -7.63
N ASP A 29 3.78 -6.75 -8.57
CA ASP A 29 5.16 -6.68 -9.07
C ASP A 29 6.17 -6.34 -7.97
N VAL A 30 5.83 -5.40 -7.07
CA VAL A 30 6.67 -5.07 -5.92
C VAL A 30 6.76 -6.26 -4.95
N GLY A 31 5.65 -6.94 -4.67
CA GLY A 31 5.62 -8.15 -3.84
C GLY A 31 6.52 -9.26 -4.41
N ILE A 32 6.49 -9.47 -5.73
CA ILE A 32 7.38 -10.42 -6.43
C ILE A 32 8.85 -10.02 -6.27
N VAL A 33 9.19 -8.74 -6.48
CA VAL A 33 10.57 -8.24 -6.34
C VAL A 33 11.08 -8.37 -4.91
N LEU A 34 10.22 -8.14 -3.91
CA LEU A 34 10.57 -8.25 -2.49
C LEU A 34 10.44 -9.67 -1.93
N GLY A 35 9.87 -10.61 -2.68
CA GLY A 35 9.73 -12.01 -2.30
C GLY A 35 8.69 -12.25 -1.18
N VAL A 36 7.69 -11.40 -1.05
CA VAL A 36 6.63 -11.52 -0.03
C VAL A 36 5.23 -11.42 -0.64
N PRO A 37 4.23 -12.12 -0.10
CA PRO A 37 2.85 -12.01 -0.57
C PRO A 37 2.28 -10.61 -0.31
N THR A 38 1.36 -10.17 -1.16
CA THR A 38 0.71 -8.86 -1.02
C THR A 38 -0.32 -8.81 0.09
N GLY A 39 -0.92 -9.94 0.46
CA GLY A 39 -2.11 -9.97 1.32
C GLY A 39 -3.41 -9.61 0.59
N LEU A 40 -3.37 -9.37 -0.72
CA LEU A 40 -4.58 -9.17 -1.51
C LEU A 40 -5.20 -10.52 -1.93
N ASN A 41 -6.46 -10.72 -1.58
CA ASN A 41 -7.25 -11.90 -1.93
C ASN A 41 -8.37 -11.49 -2.91
N PRO A 42 -8.40 -12.02 -4.14
CA PRO A 42 -9.39 -11.61 -5.13
C PRO A 42 -10.79 -12.12 -4.76
N VAL A 43 -11.77 -11.21 -4.73
CA VAL A 43 -13.20 -11.53 -4.58
C VAL A 43 -13.91 -11.47 -5.93
N SER A 44 -13.62 -10.43 -6.72
CA SER A 44 -14.05 -10.27 -8.11
C SER A 44 -12.95 -9.55 -8.93
N SER A 45 -13.22 -9.22 -10.19
CA SER A 45 -12.28 -8.46 -11.04
C SER A 45 -11.99 -7.03 -10.54
N ASP A 46 -12.85 -6.50 -9.69
CA ASP A 46 -12.85 -5.12 -9.18
C ASP A 46 -13.06 -5.06 -7.66
N MET A 47 -12.86 -6.17 -6.95
CA MET A 47 -13.00 -6.25 -5.49
C MET A 47 -11.94 -7.19 -4.90
N TRP A 48 -11.28 -6.70 -3.86
CA TRP A 48 -10.26 -7.42 -3.12
C TRP A 48 -10.54 -7.37 -1.62
N ASP A 49 -10.38 -8.51 -0.98
CA ASP A 49 -10.26 -8.63 0.47
C ASP A 49 -8.78 -8.54 0.83
N VAL A 50 -8.46 -7.78 1.87
CA VAL A 50 -7.07 -7.51 2.29
C VAL A 50 -6.82 -8.20 3.62
N ASP A 51 -5.97 -9.24 3.59
CA ASP A 51 -5.37 -9.81 4.79
C ASP A 51 -4.41 -8.77 5.38
N ILE A 52 -4.87 -8.07 6.42
CA ILE A 52 -4.17 -6.93 7.00
C ILE A 52 -2.81 -7.31 7.61
N ASP A 53 -2.66 -8.52 8.13
CA ASP A 53 -1.39 -8.97 8.73
C ASP A 53 -0.35 -9.34 7.66
N ALA A 54 -0.79 -9.93 6.54
CA ALA A 54 0.07 -10.16 5.39
C ALA A 54 0.44 -8.84 4.69
N PHE A 55 -0.54 -7.95 4.52
CA PHE A 55 -0.35 -6.63 3.92
C PHE A 55 0.61 -5.77 4.76
N GLU A 56 0.47 -5.76 6.09
CA GLU A 56 1.38 -5.06 7.02
C GLU A 56 2.84 -5.46 6.81
N LYS A 57 3.11 -6.76 6.64
CA LYS A 57 4.48 -7.27 6.40
C LYS A 57 5.05 -6.72 5.09
N LEU A 58 4.26 -6.71 4.03
CA LEU A 58 4.69 -6.12 2.76
C LEU A 58 4.95 -4.62 2.91
N VAL A 59 4.03 -3.85 3.52
CA VAL A 59 4.19 -2.39 3.66
C VAL A 59 5.40 -2.02 4.52
N LYS A 60 5.65 -2.76 5.61
CA LYS A 60 6.86 -2.59 6.42
C LYS A 60 8.13 -2.88 5.63
N LEU A 61 8.17 -3.98 4.87
CA LEU A 61 9.33 -4.30 4.05
C LEU A 61 9.55 -3.28 2.91
N MET A 62 8.48 -2.79 2.27
CA MET A 62 8.56 -1.71 1.29
C MET A 62 9.13 -0.44 1.92
N PHE A 63 8.67 -0.07 3.11
CA PHE A 63 9.14 1.09 3.85
C PHE A 63 10.62 0.96 4.24
N GLU A 64 11.01 -0.17 4.84
CA GLU A 64 12.40 -0.49 5.17
C GLU A 64 13.33 -0.46 3.94
N THR A 65 12.87 -1.02 2.82
CA THR A 65 13.62 -1.00 1.56
C THR A 65 13.73 0.42 1.02
N TYR A 66 12.65 1.21 1.08
CA TYR A 66 12.63 2.60 0.65
C TYR A 66 13.63 3.44 1.46
N ILE A 67 13.66 3.32 2.78
CA ILE A 67 14.55 4.13 3.63
C ILE A 67 16.03 3.72 3.47
N SER A 68 16.32 2.42 3.32
CA SER A 68 17.68 1.89 3.35
C SER A 68 18.40 1.95 2.01
N THR A 69 17.66 1.97 0.90
CA THR A 69 18.26 1.98 -0.44
C THR A 69 18.82 3.34 -0.83
N GLY A 70 20.05 3.35 -1.37
CA GLY A 70 20.64 4.52 -2.02
C GLY A 70 20.22 4.69 -3.49
N HIS A 71 19.47 3.74 -4.07
CA HIS A 71 19.16 3.73 -5.50
C HIS A 71 17.93 4.60 -5.81
N GLN A 72 18.16 5.83 -6.28
CA GLN A 72 17.11 6.84 -6.47
C GLN A 72 15.94 6.38 -7.36
N VAL A 73 16.21 5.66 -8.44
CA VAL A 73 15.15 5.15 -9.33
C VAL A 73 14.26 4.14 -8.61
N PHE A 74 14.84 3.31 -7.75
CA PHE A 74 14.08 2.30 -7.01
C PHE A 74 13.15 2.98 -5.98
N LYS A 75 13.64 4.01 -5.29
CA LYS A 75 12.82 4.84 -4.39
C LYS A 75 11.58 5.39 -5.10
N ILE A 76 11.76 6.00 -6.27
CA ILE A 76 10.65 6.61 -7.04
C ILE A 76 9.62 5.55 -7.46
N LEU A 77 10.08 4.38 -7.91
CA LEU A 77 9.18 3.30 -8.33
C LEU A 77 8.37 2.73 -7.16
N VAL A 78 9.01 2.49 -6.01
CA VAL A 78 8.33 1.96 -4.82
C VAL A 78 7.42 3.00 -4.17
N GLU A 79 7.80 4.28 -4.16
CA GLU A 79 7.03 5.36 -3.54
C GLU A 79 5.59 5.45 -4.06
N GLY A 80 5.40 5.25 -5.38
CA GLY A 80 4.08 5.26 -6.01
C GLY A 80 3.12 4.19 -5.49
N VAL A 81 3.64 3.11 -4.91
CA VAL A 81 2.86 2.02 -4.31
C VAL A 81 2.83 2.15 -2.78
N LEU A 82 3.96 2.52 -2.17
CA LEU A 82 4.11 2.62 -0.73
C LEU A 82 3.18 3.69 -0.14
N ALA A 83 3.09 4.87 -0.75
CA ALA A 83 2.27 5.95 -0.22
C ALA A 83 0.76 5.59 -0.08
N PRO A 84 0.06 5.09 -1.12
CA PRO A 84 -1.32 4.61 -0.93
C PRO A 84 -1.41 3.41 0.01
N SER A 85 -0.40 2.53 0.04
CA SER A 85 -0.42 1.36 0.93
C SER A 85 -0.35 1.73 2.41
N ILE A 86 0.35 2.80 2.78
CA ILE A 86 0.36 3.33 4.15
C ILE A 86 -1.05 3.79 4.57
N VAL A 87 -1.79 4.43 3.66
CA VAL A 87 -3.16 4.86 3.95
C VAL A 87 -4.11 3.66 4.11
N LEU A 88 -3.98 2.62 3.28
CA LEU A 88 -4.75 1.38 3.45
C LEU A 88 -4.43 0.71 4.80
N LEU A 89 -3.15 0.67 5.16
CA LEU A 89 -2.67 0.09 6.41
C LEU A 89 -3.27 0.82 7.63
N GLU A 90 -3.22 2.16 7.64
CA GLU A 90 -3.81 2.99 8.68
C GLU A 90 -5.33 2.77 8.81
N ARG A 91 -6.03 2.72 7.67
CA ARG A 91 -7.47 2.45 7.66
C ARG A 91 -7.83 1.04 8.14
N GLY A 92 -6.92 0.09 7.96
CA GLY A 92 -6.99 -1.27 8.53
C GLY A 92 -6.59 -1.36 10.01
N GLY A 93 -6.31 -0.24 10.68
CA GLY A 93 -5.95 -0.21 12.10
C GLY A 93 -4.50 -0.58 12.41
N LYS A 94 -3.60 -0.56 11.41
CA LYS A 94 -2.16 -0.81 11.57
C LYS A 94 -1.37 0.43 11.17
N GLU A 95 -0.15 0.59 11.68
CA GLU A 95 0.67 1.78 11.40
C GLU A 95 2.13 1.41 11.08
N ILE A 96 2.80 2.34 10.39
CA ILE A 96 4.25 2.32 10.20
C ILE A 96 4.89 3.18 11.28
N PHE A 97 5.86 2.59 11.99
CA PHE A 97 6.67 3.34 12.95
C PHE A 97 7.77 4.10 12.21
N ALA A 98 7.80 5.41 12.42
CA ALA A 98 8.77 6.32 11.85
C ALA A 98 9.67 6.90 12.96
N ASP A 99 10.93 6.50 12.96
CA ASP A 99 11.92 6.82 13.99
C ASP A 99 12.65 8.15 13.71
N THR A 100 12.73 8.58 12.45
CA THR A 100 13.40 9.82 12.04
C THR A 100 12.42 10.90 11.58
N ASP A 101 12.85 12.17 11.55
CA ASP A 101 12.02 13.26 11.00
C ASP A 101 11.70 13.02 9.52
N GLU A 102 12.67 12.56 8.71
CA GLU A 102 12.48 12.26 7.28
C GLU A 102 11.42 11.16 7.06
N GLN A 103 11.46 10.11 7.89
CA GLN A 103 10.47 9.03 7.87
C GLN A 103 9.08 9.53 8.22
N ARG A 104 8.97 10.37 9.27
CA ARG A 104 7.71 10.98 9.70
C ARG A 104 7.15 11.89 8.61
N GLU A 105 7.99 12.72 7.99
CA GLU A 105 7.58 13.57 6.87
C GLU A 105 7.06 12.75 5.69
N PHE A 106 7.64 11.59 5.39
CA PHE A 106 7.14 10.71 4.35
C PHE A 106 5.75 10.16 4.70
N CYS A 107 5.59 9.59 5.90
CA CYS A 107 4.30 9.08 6.37
C CYS A 107 3.23 10.19 6.37
N ASP A 108 3.55 11.38 6.87
CA ASP A 108 2.63 12.53 6.88
C ASP A 108 2.20 12.94 5.47
N ARG A 109 3.10 12.88 4.48
CA ARG A 109 2.75 13.15 3.08
C ARG A 109 1.82 12.07 2.53
N ALA A 110 2.09 10.80 2.82
CA ALA A 110 1.24 9.69 2.40
C ALA A 110 -0.17 9.80 2.99
N LEU A 111 -0.28 10.09 4.29
CA LEU A 111 -1.56 10.23 4.99
C LEU A 111 -2.40 11.44 4.54
N ARG A 112 -1.81 12.41 3.83
CA ARG A 112 -2.53 13.52 3.20
C ARG A 112 -3.14 13.17 1.84
N LEU A 113 -2.89 11.97 1.30
CA LEU A 113 -3.50 11.54 0.05
C LEU A 113 -5.02 11.47 0.20
N SER A 114 -5.73 12.18 -0.68
CA SER A 114 -7.19 12.09 -0.76
C SER A 114 -7.59 10.78 -1.42
N MET A 115 -7.91 9.77 -0.61
CA MET A 115 -8.31 8.43 -1.06
C MET A 115 -9.78 8.18 -0.76
N ALA A 116 -10.59 7.99 -1.80
CA ALA A 116 -12.03 7.72 -1.69
C ALA A 116 -12.30 6.43 -0.89
N ARG A 117 -13.32 6.44 -0.03
CA ARG A 117 -13.86 5.23 0.60
C ARG A 117 -15.12 4.81 -0.14
#